data_AF-A0A958QA68-F1
#
_entry.id   AF-A0A958QA68-F1
#
_cell.length_a   1.000
_cell.length_b   1.000
_cell.length_c   1.000
_cell.angle_alpha   90.00
_cell.angle_beta   90.00
_cell.angle_gamma   90.00
#
_symmetry.space_group_name_H-M   'P 1'
#
loop_
_entity.id
_entity.type
_entity.pdbx_description
1 polymer ?
#
loop_
_entity_poly.entity_id
_entity_poly.type
_entity_poly.pdbx_seq_one_letter_code
_entity_poly.pdbx_strand_id
1 'polypeptide(L)'
;LVGMLIDALKSQGIFDEALIIVTSDHGISFLPGEKGRVATISNAGDLLHVPLFVKAPHQVEARTVSDVLRSVDFVPELLSYLNLEYPWAIDGRSRQGGPQVETIAVISRDAPLEVKVQDLISRTEKTIAFKEQHFATVGRSAVRTSGVLAHPGQRIDALTCKQSNSVVASLGGLVRFESVALAADRIPTRLSGRVSFKGELQGVAFVVNGIVAATSELGDAGQFDVMLPEELLVEGGNRIQILAQHPNGTCEQVSIADSV
;
A
#
# COMPACT_ATOMS: atom_id res chain seq x y z
N LEU A 1 -5.40 10.72 -10.68
CA LEU A 1 -4.73 12.03 -10.53
C LEU A 1 -3.41 12.07 -11.28
N VAL A 2 -2.45 11.16 -11.03
CA VAL A 2 -1.17 11.15 -11.76
C VAL A 2 -1.37 11.00 -13.28
N GLY A 3 -2.20 10.04 -13.73
CA GLY A 3 -2.53 9.89 -15.16
C GLY A 3 -3.11 11.18 -15.76
N MET A 4 -4.11 11.79 -15.10
CA MET A 4 -4.70 13.06 -15.55
C MET A 4 -3.69 14.21 -15.67
N LEU A 5 -2.72 14.30 -14.74
CA LEU A 5 -1.64 15.29 -14.82
C LEU A 5 -0.75 15.02 -16.04
N ILE A 6 -0.36 13.76 -16.25
CA ILE A 6 0.45 13.35 -17.40
C ILE A 6 -0.29 13.65 -18.71
N ASP A 7 -1.58 13.34 -18.79
CA ASP A 7 -2.41 13.60 -19.98
C ASP A 7 -2.53 15.10 -20.26
N ALA A 8 -2.69 15.92 -19.22
CA ALA A 8 -2.72 17.37 -19.34
C ALA A 8 -1.37 17.96 -19.82
N LEU A 9 -0.25 17.41 -19.35
CA LEU A 9 1.08 17.82 -19.82
C LEU A 9 1.32 17.41 -21.28
N LYS A 10 0.84 16.24 -21.68
CA LYS A 10 0.94 15.75 -23.06
C LYS A 10 0.07 16.55 -24.02
N SER A 11 -1.17 16.87 -23.65
CA SER A 11 -2.08 17.65 -24.50
C SER A 11 -1.60 19.08 -24.76
N GLN A 12 -0.77 19.62 -23.86
CA GLN A 12 -0.11 20.92 -24.03
C GLN A 12 1.25 20.84 -24.72
N GLY A 13 1.74 19.64 -25.06
CA GLY A 13 3.07 19.45 -25.65
C GLY A 13 4.24 19.67 -24.69
N ILE A 14 3.99 19.80 -23.39
CA ILE A 14 5.01 20.13 -22.36
C ILE A 14 5.65 18.87 -21.79
N PHE A 15 4.97 17.72 -21.88
CA PHE A 15 5.41 16.48 -21.24
C PHE A 15 6.85 16.11 -21.59
N ASP A 16 7.25 16.25 -22.86
CA ASP A 16 8.60 15.86 -23.31
C ASP A 16 9.69 16.82 -22.81
N GLU A 17 9.38 18.11 -22.67
CA GLU A 17 10.32 19.13 -22.18
C GLU A 17 10.39 19.18 -20.64
N ALA A 18 9.36 18.69 -19.94
CA ALA A 18 9.29 18.76 -18.49
C ALA A 18 10.25 17.80 -17.78
N LEU A 19 10.86 18.27 -16.70
CA LEU A 19 11.40 17.40 -15.66
C LEU A 19 10.27 17.01 -14.70
N ILE A 20 9.95 15.72 -14.64
CA ILE A 20 8.87 15.21 -13.79
C ILE A 20 9.47 14.31 -12.73
N ILE A 21 9.12 14.56 -11.47
CA ILE A 21 9.59 13.76 -10.35
C ILE A 21 8.42 13.34 -9.47
N VAL A 22 8.36 12.05 -9.16
CA VAL A 22 7.35 11.46 -8.27
C VAL A 22 8.07 10.74 -7.15
N THR A 23 7.78 11.12 -5.91
CA THR A 23 8.38 10.53 -4.71
C THR A 23 7.38 10.48 -3.55
N SER A 24 7.81 9.93 -2.41
CA SER A 24 7.11 9.99 -1.13
C SER A 24 7.98 10.66 -0.09
N ASP A 25 7.37 11.34 0.88
CA ASP A 25 8.07 11.91 2.04
C ASP A 25 8.46 10.83 3.05
N HIS A 26 7.65 9.79 3.16
CA HIS A 26 7.92 8.60 3.96
C HIS A 26 7.16 7.37 3.44
N GLY A 27 7.54 6.19 3.93
CA GLY A 27 6.79 4.95 3.74
C GLY A 27 5.67 4.75 4.78
N ILE A 28 5.18 3.53 4.87
CA ILE A 28 4.22 3.10 5.90
C ILE A 28 4.60 1.68 6.33
N SER A 29 4.63 1.44 7.64
CA SER A 29 4.89 0.11 8.19
C SER A 29 3.64 -0.74 8.21
N PHE A 30 3.78 -1.97 7.70
CA PHE A 30 2.74 -3.00 7.75
C PHE A 30 3.15 -4.19 8.61
N LEU A 31 4.29 -4.11 9.27
CA LEU A 31 4.73 -5.14 10.22
C LEU A 31 3.76 -5.19 11.42
N PRO A 32 3.24 -6.38 11.78
CA PRO A 32 2.38 -6.53 12.95
C PRO A 32 3.06 -6.03 14.23
N GLY A 33 2.32 -5.29 15.06
CA GLY A 33 2.82 -4.73 16.32
C GLY A 33 3.69 -3.47 16.19
N GLU A 34 4.06 -3.06 14.96
CA GLU A 34 4.86 -1.85 14.73
C GLU A 34 3.99 -0.60 14.55
N LYS A 35 4.59 0.55 14.86
CA LYS A 35 3.97 1.84 14.58
C LYS A 35 4.00 2.11 13.07
N GLY A 36 2.85 2.44 12.49
CA GLY A 36 2.71 2.62 11.05
C GLY A 36 3.51 3.79 10.45
N ARG A 37 3.79 4.86 11.22
CA ARG A 37 4.46 6.09 10.73
C ARG A 37 5.57 6.61 11.66
N VAL A 38 5.89 5.88 12.72
CA VAL A 38 6.98 6.27 13.63
C VAL A 38 8.12 5.32 13.40
N ALA A 39 9.25 5.85 12.95
CA ALA A 39 10.42 5.05 12.65
C ALA A 39 10.98 4.42 13.92
N THR A 40 11.23 3.13 13.81
CA THR A 40 11.97 2.27 14.73
C THR A 40 13.05 1.56 13.91
N ILE A 41 14.04 0.96 14.57
CA ILE A 41 15.02 0.15 13.85
C ILE A 41 14.33 -1.01 13.11
N SER A 42 13.37 -1.69 13.75
CA SER A 42 12.64 -2.82 13.17
C SER A 42 11.87 -2.45 11.91
N ASN A 43 11.17 -1.31 11.88
CA ASN A 43 10.34 -0.91 10.74
C ASN A 43 11.04 0.02 9.72
N ALA A 44 12.34 0.29 9.87
CA ALA A 44 13.07 1.22 9.01
C ALA A 44 12.98 0.86 7.51
N GLY A 45 13.00 -0.43 7.16
CA GLY A 45 12.85 -0.89 5.77
C GLY A 45 11.49 -0.57 5.14
N ASP A 46 10.45 -0.41 5.97
CA ASP A 46 9.12 -0.02 5.54
C ASP A 46 8.97 1.49 5.35
N LEU A 47 9.67 2.28 6.15
CA LEU A 47 9.45 3.73 6.27
C LEU A 47 10.46 4.59 5.52
N LEU A 48 11.72 4.14 5.41
CA LEU A 48 12.80 4.95 4.85
C LEU A 48 13.01 4.70 3.35
N HIS A 49 12.61 3.54 2.85
CA HIS A 49 12.71 3.21 1.43
C HIS A 49 11.44 3.66 0.69
N VAL A 50 11.54 4.83 0.06
CA VAL A 50 10.45 5.48 -0.69
C VAL A 50 10.66 5.39 -2.19
N PRO A 51 9.59 5.36 -3.00
CA PRO A 51 9.74 5.39 -4.45
C PRO A 51 10.37 6.72 -4.91
N LEU A 52 11.21 6.67 -5.94
CA LEU A 52 11.68 7.85 -6.66
C LEU A 52 11.65 7.56 -8.15
N PHE A 53 10.75 8.23 -8.86
CA PHE A 53 10.68 8.21 -10.31
C PHE A 53 11.11 9.57 -10.85
N VAL A 54 12.05 9.58 -11.79
CA VAL A 54 12.55 10.78 -12.43
C VAL A 54 12.43 10.60 -13.95
N LYS A 55 11.74 11.53 -14.60
CA LYS A 55 11.71 11.67 -16.06
C LYS A 55 12.43 12.96 -16.41
N ALA A 56 13.61 12.84 -17.03
CA ALA A 56 14.37 13.99 -17.51
C ALA A 56 13.73 14.59 -18.79
N PRO A 57 13.97 15.87 -19.11
CA PRO A 57 13.63 16.45 -20.40
C PRO A 57 14.17 15.59 -21.55
N HIS A 58 13.33 15.33 -22.56
CA HIS A 58 13.62 14.53 -23.75
C HIS A 58 14.09 13.09 -23.50
N GLN A 59 13.86 12.55 -22.30
CA GLN A 59 14.19 11.15 -22.00
C GLN A 59 13.32 10.20 -22.83
N VAL A 60 13.98 9.34 -23.61
CA VAL A 60 13.33 8.33 -24.47
C VAL A 60 13.51 6.89 -23.99
N GLU A 61 14.43 6.67 -23.05
CA GLU A 61 14.74 5.35 -22.50
C GLU A 61 14.56 5.30 -20.98
N ALA A 62 14.08 4.17 -20.48
CA ALA A 62 14.01 3.89 -19.05
C ALA A 62 15.32 3.26 -18.56
N ARG A 63 15.74 3.62 -17.34
CA ARG A 63 16.86 2.98 -16.64
C ARG A 63 16.58 2.89 -15.16
N THR A 64 17.14 1.87 -14.51
CA THR A 64 17.17 1.76 -13.06
C THR A 64 18.51 2.24 -12.54
N VAL A 65 18.48 3.03 -11.46
CA VAL A 65 19.67 3.53 -10.76
C VAL A 65 19.61 2.97 -9.35
N SER A 66 20.66 2.26 -8.93
CA SER A 66 20.72 1.58 -7.62
C SER A 66 21.53 2.36 -6.58
N ASP A 67 21.98 3.56 -6.92
CA ASP A 67 22.66 4.47 -5.99
C ASP A 67 21.73 4.85 -4.82
N VAL A 68 22.32 4.98 -3.64
CA VAL A 68 21.61 5.34 -2.42
C VAL A 68 21.45 6.86 -2.37
N LEU A 69 20.20 7.32 -2.37
CA LEU A 69 19.84 8.73 -2.22
C LEU A 69 19.02 8.93 -0.95
N ARG A 70 19.26 10.06 -0.27
CA ARG A 70 18.46 10.53 0.85
C ARG A 70 17.55 11.66 0.39
N SER A 71 16.49 11.95 1.14
CA SER A 71 15.61 13.09 0.86
C SER A 71 16.35 14.43 0.75
N VAL A 72 17.41 14.62 1.55
CA VAL A 72 18.27 15.83 1.49
C VAL A 72 19.13 15.90 0.23
N ASP A 73 19.41 14.78 -0.41
CA ASP A 73 20.21 14.69 -1.65
C ASP A 73 19.38 15.10 -2.89
N PHE A 74 18.06 15.24 -2.73
CA PHE A 74 17.15 15.49 -3.85
C PHE A 74 17.37 16.84 -4.54
N VAL A 75 17.50 17.92 -3.76
CA VAL A 75 17.79 19.26 -4.28
C VAL A 75 19.13 19.33 -5.02
N PRO A 76 20.27 18.88 -4.45
CA PRO A 76 21.53 18.94 -5.17
C PRO A 76 21.57 18.01 -6.39
N GLU A 77 20.89 16.86 -6.37
CA GLU A 77 20.73 16.02 -7.57
C GLU A 77 19.93 16.72 -8.67
N LEU A 78 18.83 17.41 -8.31
CA LEU A 78 18.04 18.20 -9.24
C LEU A 78 18.84 19.34 -9.89
N LEU A 79 19.59 20.10 -9.09
CA LEU A 79 20.43 21.19 -9.59
C LEU A 79 21.53 20.68 -10.53
N SER A 80 22.09 19.50 -10.23
CA SER A 80 23.02 18.79 -11.11
C SER A 80 22.41 18.46 -12.47
N TYR A 81 21.16 17.97 -12.52
CA TYR A 81 20.44 17.73 -13.79
C TYR A 81 20.23 18.99 -14.62
N LEU A 82 20.02 20.13 -13.95
CA LEU A 82 19.80 21.42 -14.60
C LEU A 82 21.10 22.17 -14.91
N ASN A 83 22.27 21.62 -14.55
CA ASN A 83 23.57 22.30 -14.60
C ASN A 83 23.55 23.67 -13.91
N LEU A 84 22.89 23.75 -12.74
CA LEU A 84 22.79 24.98 -11.95
C LEU A 84 23.74 24.93 -10.76
N GLU A 85 24.55 25.96 -10.62
CA GLU A 85 25.36 26.18 -9.42
C GLU A 85 24.53 26.81 -8.31
N TYR A 86 24.89 26.52 -7.06
CA TYR A 86 24.22 27.06 -5.88
C TYR A 86 25.24 27.57 -4.85
N PRO A 87 25.11 28.82 -4.36
CA PRO A 87 26.09 29.42 -3.45
C PRO A 87 25.85 29.13 -1.96
N TRP A 88 24.77 28.43 -1.60
CA TRP A 88 24.41 28.18 -0.20
C TRP A 88 24.83 26.77 0.26
N ALA A 89 25.03 26.62 1.57
CA ALA A 89 25.31 25.33 2.17
C ALA A 89 24.08 24.40 2.12
N ILE A 90 24.31 23.13 1.80
CA ILE A 90 23.29 22.09 1.79
C ILE A 90 23.87 20.79 2.34
N ASP A 91 23.08 20.06 3.13
CA ASP A 91 23.52 18.81 3.78
C ASP A 91 23.62 17.63 2.80
N GLY A 92 22.81 17.68 1.74
CA GLY A 92 22.77 16.66 0.71
C GLY A 92 23.87 16.82 -0.34
N ARG A 93 23.97 15.84 -1.23
CA ARG A 93 24.93 15.84 -2.35
C ARG A 93 24.31 15.20 -3.58
N SER A 94 24.74 15.62 -4.77
CA SER A 94 24.41 14.90 -6.00
C SER A 94 25.16 13.58 -6.07
N ARG A 95 24.65 12.63 -6.84
CA ARG A 95 25.23 11.30 -7.06
C ARG A 95 26.66 11.36 -7.61
N GLN A 96 26.97 12.40 -8.38
CA GLN A 96 28.29 12.61 -8.98
C GLN A 96 29.30 13.26 -8.00
N GLY A 97 28.83 13.76 -6.85
CA GLY A 97 29.57 14.71 -6.02
C GLY A 97 30.23 14.15 -4.76
N GLY A 98 30.28 12.84 -4.51
CA GLY A 98 30.94 12.35 -3.29
C GLY A 98 30.87 10.86 -2.99
N PRO A 99 31.53 10.42 -1.89
CA PRO A 99 31.53 9.03 -1.46
C PRO A 99 30.13 8.57 -1.05
N GLN A 100 29.87 7.27 -1.20
CA GLN A 100 28.60 6.69 -0.78
C GLN A 100 28.38 6.86 0.72
N VAL A 101 27.12 7.13 1.08
CA VAL A 101 26.69 7.21 2.47
C VAL A 101 26.65 5.81 3.07
N GLU A 102 27.36 5.59 4.17
CA GLU A 102 27.34 4.31 4.88
C GLU A 102 26.19 4.23 5.90
N THR A 103 25.80 5.39 6.43
CA THR A 103 24.86 5.50 7.55
C THR A 103 23.91 6.69 7.38
N ILE A 104 22.63 6.48 7.69
CA ILE A 104 21.57 7.48 7.62
C ILE A 104 21.10 7.83 9.03
N ALA A 105 21.14 9.12 9.37
CA ALA A 105 20.49 9.65 10.56
C ALA A 105 19.02 9.93 10.27
N VAL A 106 18.13 9.47 11.15
CA VAL A 106 16.68 9.59 11.02
C VAL A 106 16.15 10.32 12.23
N ILE A 107 15.44 11.43 11.99
CA ILE A 107 14.69 12.11 13.03
C ILE A 107 13.34 11.41 13.15
N SER A 108 13.19 10.58 14.18
CA SER A 108 11.90 9.96 14.53
C SER A 108 11.26 10.67 15.71
N ARG A 109 9.95 10.53 15.84
CA ARG A 109 9.16 11.16 16.90
C ARG A 109 9.57 10.71 18.30
N ASP A 110 9.89 9.42 18.45
CA ASP A 110 10.17 8.84 19.76
C ASP A 110 11.65 9.02 20.16
N ALA A 111 12.58 8.72 19.25
CA ALA A 111 14.01 8.87 19.44
C ALA A 111 14.73 8.94 18.08
N PRO A 112 15.81 9.74 17.95
CA PRO A 112 16.63 9.71 16.74
C PRO A 112 17.21 8.31 16.52
N LEU A 113 17.33 7.92 15.26
CA LEU A 113 17.88 6.62 14.86
C LEU A 113 19.08 6.83 13.95
N GLU A 114 20.01 5.89 14.02
CA GLU A 114 21.11 5.77 13.09
C GLU A 114 21.00 4.39 12.43
N VAL A 115 20.94 4.36 11.10
CA VAL A 115 20.72 3.13 10.33
C VAL A 115 21.82 2.98 9.30
N LYS A 116 22.53 1.85 9.35
CA LYS A 116 23.49 1.49 8.29
C LYS A 116 22.73 1.21 6.99
N VAL A 117 23.24 1.71 5.88
CA VAL A 117 22.62 1.56 4.56
C VAL A 117 22.46 0.08 4.17
N GLN A 118 23.46 -0.76 4.44
CA GLN A 118 23.39 -2.19 4.15
C GLN A 118 22.31 -2.91 4.99
N ASP A 119 22.15 -2.51 6.25
CA ASP A 119 21.08 -3.03 7.10
C ASP A 119 19.72 -2.58 6.59
N LEU A 120 19.60 -1.34 6.12
CA LEU A 120 18.37 -0.82 5.54
C LEU A 120 17.98 -1.56 4.26
N ILE A 121 18.93 -1.83 3.36
CA ILE A 121 18.71 -2.63 2.14
C ILE A 121 18.21 -4.02 2.52
N SER A 122 18.92 -4.71 3.42
CA SER A 122 18.55 -6.05 3.88
C SER A 122 17.16 -6.08 4.54
N ARG A 123 16.80 -5.04 5.30
CA ARG A 123 15.46 -4.89 5.90
C ARG A 123 14.40 -4.65 4.83
N THR A 124 14.71 -3.81 3.85
CA THR A 124 13.81 -3.50 2.73
C THR A 124 13.50 -4.76 1.93
N GLU A 125 14.49 -5.59 1.62
CA GLU A 125 14.29 -6.87 0.92
C GLU A 125 13.41 -7.83 1.73
N LYS A 126 13.66 -7.96 3.04
CA LYS A 126 12.80 -8.76 3.94
C LYS A 126 11.37 -8.24 3.97
N THR A 127 11.22 -6.92 4.03
CA THR A 127 9.93 -6.26 3.96
C THR A 127 9.24 -6.51 2.62
N ILE A 128 9.94 -6.42 1.49
CA ILE A 128 9.38 -6.72 0.16
C ILE A 128 8.95 -8.17 0.11
N ALA A 129 9.79 -9.12 0.52
CA ALA A 129 9.43 -10.54 0.54
C ALA A 129 8.23 -10.83 1.46
N PHE A 130 8.16 -10.19 2.64
CA PHE A 130 6.99 -10.26 3.51
C PHE A 130 5.76 -9.72 2.80
N LYS A 131 5.84 -8.53 2.20
CA LYS A 131 4.76 -7.91 1.44
C LYS A 131 4.35 -8.75 0.25
N GLU A 132 5.27 -9.39 -0.45
CA GLU A 132 4.94 -10.29 -1.55
C GLU A 132 4.25 -11.55 -1.01
N GLN A 133 4.76 -12.19 0.03
CA GLN A 133 4.08 -13.36 0.59
C GLN A 133 2.68 -13.07 1.12
N HIS A 134 2.47 -11.87 1.70
CA HIS A 134 1.22 -11.50 2.36
C HIS A 134 0.29 -10.66 1.48
N PHE A 135 0.79 -10.06 0.38
CA PHE A 135 0.03 -9.22 -0.56
C PHE A 135 0.10 -9.69 -2.03
N ALA A 136 0.97 -10.62 -2.44
CA ALA A 136 1.19 -10.95 -3.87
C ALA A 136 0.13 -11.87 -4.50
N THR A 137 -0.91 -12.30 -3.77
CA THR A 137 -2.10 -12.88 -4.43
C THR A 137 -3.32 -11.98 -4.36
N VAL A 138 -3.22 -10.83 -3.69
CA VAL A 138 -4.37 -9.98 -3.43
C VAL A 138 -3.95 -8.51 -3.31
N GLY A 139 -4.20 -7.73 -4.36
CA GLY A 139 -3.73 -6.34 -4.54
C GLY A 139 -3.72 -5.46 -3.29
N ARG A 140 -2.56 -4.82 -3.04
CA ARG A 140 -2.21 -3.63 -2.22
C ARG A 140 -2.91 -3.30 -0.88
N SER A 141 -3.99 -3.95 -0.45
CA SER A 141 -4.65 -3.64 0.83
C SER A 141 -5.27 -4.83 1.55
N ALA A 142 -4.76 -6.04 1.32
CA ALA A 142 -4.76 -7.07 2.37
C ALA A 142 -3.75 -6.73 3.48
N VAL A 143 -3.77 -5.48 3.94
CA VAL A 143 -2.80 -4.95 4.89
C VAL A 143 -3.32 -5.25 6.28
N ARG A 144 -2.62 -6.16 6.96
CA ARG A 144 -2.98 -6.91 8.16
C ARG A 144 -3.68 -8.23 7.85
N THR A 145 -2.86 -9.22 7.51
CA THR A 145 -3.13 -10.59 7.96
C THR A 145 -3.04 -10.57 9.48
N SER A 146 -4.10 -10.15 10.17
CA SER A 146 -4.37 -10.64 11.51
C SER A 146 -4.48 -12.16 11.43
N GLY A 147 -4.33 -12.86 12.55
CA GLY A 147 -4.40 -14.33 12.65
C GLY A 147 -5.77 -14.94 12.29
N VAL A 148 -6.39 -14.44 11.23
CA VAL A 148 -7.64 -14.85 10.64
C VAL A 148 -7.36 -16.14 9.85
N LEU A 149 -8.12 -17.19 10.13
CA LEU A 149 -8.11 -18.54 9.56
C LEU A 149 -8.22 -18.56 8.02
N ALA A 150 -8.69 -17.46 7.44
CA ALA A 150 -8.87 -17.30 6.02
C ALA A 150 -7.61 -16.63 5.44
N HIS A 151 -6.81 -17.40 4.70
CA HIS A 151 -5.67 -16.86 3.97
C HIS A 151 -6.13 -16.27 2.63
N PRO A 152 -5.65 -15.07 2.24
CA PRO A 152 -5.79 -14.58 0.87
C PRO A 152 -5.47 -15.69 -0.16
N GLY A 153 -6.34 -15.87 -1.15
CA GLY A 153 -6.28 -16.94 -2.17
C GLY A 153 -7.00 -18.25 -1.80
N GLN A 154 -7.42 -18.45 -0.56
CA GLN A 154 -8.16 -19.64 -0.15
C GLN A 154 -9.60 -19.63 -0.69
N ARG A 155 -10.12 -20.79 -1.11
CA ARG A 155 -11.54 -20.93 -1.49
C ARG A 155 -12.44 -20.93 -0.25
N ILE A 156 -13.57 -20.23 -0.32
CA ILE A 156 -14.57 -20.18 0.76
C ILE A 156 -15.11 -21.56 1.12
N ASP A 157 -15.19 -22.49 0.16
CA ASP A 157 -15.68 -23.86 0.37
C ASP A 157 -14.76 -24.69 1.31
N ALA A 158 -13.50 -24.26 1.47
CA ALA A 158 -12.57 -24.86 2.42
C ALA A 158 -12.78 -24.33 3.86
N LEU A 159 -13.69 -23.37 4.06
CA LEU A 159 -13.99 -22.76 5.34
C LEU A 159 -15.39 -23.17 5.82
N THR A 160 -15.48 -23.66 7.06
CA THR A 160 -16.76 -24.00 7.71
C THR A 160 -17.26 -22.80 8.52
N CYS A 161 -17.92 -21.85 7.84
CA CYS A 161 -18.50 -20.66 8.48
C CYS A 161 -20.02 -20.83 8.67
N LYS A 162 -20.53 -20.57 9.88
CA LYS A 162 -21.98 -20.65 10.16
C LYS A 162 -22.71 -19.45 9.56
N GLN A 163 -23.95 -19.63 9.11
CA GLN A 163 -24.81 -18.47 8.86
C GLN A 163 -25.29 -17.87 10.18
N SER A 164 -25.24 -16.56 10.29
CA SER A 164 -25.64 -15.84 11.48
C SER A 164 -26.01 -14.39 11.15
N ASN A 165 -26.91 -13.83 11.96
CA ASN A 165 -27.30 -12.43 11.90
C ASN A 165 -26.74 -11.64 13.09
N SER A 166 -25.83 -12.24 13.89
CA SER A 166 -25.17 -11.58 15.02
C SER A 166 -24.19 -10.49 14.57
N VAL A 167 -23.66 -10.62 13.35
CA VAL A 167 -22.69 -9.70 12.76
C VAL A 167 -23.28 -9.13 11.47
N VAL A 168 -23.38 -7.80 11.44
CA VAL A 168 -24.00 -7.07 10.34
C VAL A 168 -23.02 -6.04 9.80
N ALA A 169 -22.71 -6.10 8.51
CA ALA A 169 -21.93 -5.08 7.82
C ALA A 169 -22.82 -4.03 7.16
N SER A 170 -22.43 -2.77 7.28
CA SER A 170 -22.92 -1.66 6.47
C SER A 170 -21.74 -1.12 5.67
N LEU A 171 -21.86 -1.11 4.36
CA LEU A 171 -20.76 -0.78 3.45
C LEU A 171 -21.27 0.08 2.30
N GLY A 172 -20.40 0.97 1.83
CA GLY A 172 -20.73 1.92 0.76
C GLY A 172 -20.31 1.41 -0.62
N GLY A 173 -21.24 1.49 -1.57
CA GLY A 173 -20.93 1.29 -2.99
C GLY A 173 -20.66 -0.16 -3.39
N LEU A 174 -21.38 -1.12 -2.80
CA LEU A 174 -21.42 -2.52 -3.24
C LEU A 174 -21.88 -2.63 -4.71
N VAL A 175 -22.82 -1.76 -5.12
CA VAL A 175 -23.36 -1.67 -6.48
C VAL A 175 -22.28 -1.52 -7.55
N ARG A 176 -21.10 -0.98 -7.19
CA ARG A 176 -19.97 -0.84 -8.12
C ARG A 176 -19.41 -2.19 -8.57
N PHE A 177 -19.61 -3.25 -7.79
CA PHE A 177 -19.16 -4.60 -8.09
C PHE A 177 -20.18 -5.39 -8.93
N GLU A 178 -21.40 -4.90 -9.11
CA GLU A 178 -22.44 -5.59 -9.89
C GLU A 178 -22.23 -5.51 -11.41
N SER A 179 -21.43 -4.55 -11.87
CA SER A 179 -21.09 -4.37 -13.29
C SER A 179 -19.71 -3.74 -13.45
N VAL A 180 -18.67 -4.56 -13.32
CA VAL A 180 -17.27 -4.17 -13.51
C VAL A 180 -16.89 -4.26 -14.99
N ALA A 181 -16.29 -3.20 -15.52
CA ALA A 181 -15.64 -3.22 -16.83
C ALA A 181 -14.12 -3.24 -16.62
N LEU A 182 -13.47 -4.35 -16.93
CA LEU A 182 -12.02 -4.55 -16.71
C LEU A 182 -11.17 -3.69 -17.66
N ALA A 183 -11.75 -3.28 -18.79
CA ALA A 183 -11.09 -2.35 -19.73
C ALA A 183 -11.28 -0.86 -19.36
N ALA A 184 -12.00 -0.54 -18.28
CA ALA A 184 -12.24 0.84 -17.88
C ALA A 184 -11.01 1.47 -17.20
N ASP A 185 -10.88 2.79 -17.31
CA ASP A 185 -9.82 3.56 -16.63
C ASP A 185 -9.85 3.45 -15.09
N ARG A 186 -10.97 2.98 -14.54
CA ARG A 186 -11.19 2.82 -13.10
C ARG A 186 -11.89 1.52 -12.81
N ILE A 187 -11.22 0.67 -12.06
CA ILE A 187 -11.76 -0.58 -11.56
C ILE A 187 -12.07 -0.42 -10.07
N PRO A 188 -13.28 -0.81 -9.60
CA PRO A 188 -13.65 -0.69 -8.21
C PRO A 188 -12.92 -1.74 -7.38
N THR A 189 -11.82 -1.35 -6.73
CA THR A 189 -11.06 -2.24 -5.85
C THR A 189 -11.27 -1.92 -4.38
N ARG A 190 -11.56 -0.67 -4.01
CA ARG A 190 -11.76 -0.27 -2.61
C ARG A 190 -13.15 -0.64 -2.08
N LEU A 191 -13.17 -1.31 -0.93
CA LEU A 191 -14.36 -1.58 -0.14
C LEU A 191 -14.16 -1.03 1.28
N SER A 192 -15.09 -0.19 1.74
CA SER A 192 -15.03 0.41 3.07
C SER A 192 -16.40 0.37 3.72
N GLY A 193 -16.42 0.20 5.03
CA GLY A 193 -17.66 0.10 5.78
C GLY A 193 -17.44 -0.06 7.27
N ARG A 194 -18.49 -0.51 7.94
CA ARG A 194 -18.51 -0.82 9.37
C ARG A 194 -19.18 -2.16 9.58
N VAL A 195 -18.68 -2.92 10.53
CA VAL A 195 -19.29 -4.14 11.05
C VAL A 195 -19.81 -3.87 12.46
N SER A 196 -21.08 -4.19 12.69
CA SER A 196 -21.74 -4.17 13.99
C SER A 196 -21.81 -5.60 14.52
N PHE A 197 -21.29 -5.82 15.74
CA PHE A 197 -21.21 -7.15 16.36
C PHE A 197 -21.36 -7.03 17.88
N LYS A 198 -21.68 -8.15 18.54
CA LYS A 198 -21.64 -8.28 20.01
C LYS A 198 -20.47 -9.18 20.41
N GLY A 199 -19.75 -8.80 21.46
CA GLY A 199 -18.57 -9.53 21.93
C GLY A 199 -17.31 -9.09 21.21
N GLU A 200 -16.38 -10.02 20.99
CA GLU A 200 -15.09 -9.75 20.37
C GLU A 200 -14.96 -10.45 19.02
N LEU A 201 -14.39 -9.76 18.04
CA LEU A 201 -13.96 -10.35 16.78
C LEU A 201 -12.45 -10.23 16.67
N GLN A 202 -11.82 -11.29 16.18
CA GLN A 202 -10.40 -11.28 15.83
C GLN A 202 -10.15 -10.51 14.52
N GLY A 203 -11.14 -10.48 13.63
CA GLY A 203 -11.09 -9.77 12.36
C GLY A 203 -12.19 -10.20 11.41
N VAL A 204 -12.11 -9.67 10.19
CA VAL A 204 -13.01 -10.02 9.08
C VAL A 204 -12.22 -10.39 7.84
N ALA A 205 -12.79 -11.29 7.04
CA ALA A 205 -12.29 -11.64 5.72
C ALA A 205 -13.29 -11.23 4.64
N PHE A 206 -12.79 -10.75 3.52
CA PHE A 206 -13.55 -10.33 2.35
C PHE A 206 -13.35 -11.37 1.27
N VAL A 207 -14.46 -11.83 0.69
CA VAL A 207 -14.46 -12.89 -0.32
C VAL A 207 -15.00 -12.29 -1.61
N VAL A 208 -14.26 -12.49 -2.70
CA VAL A 208 -14.63 -12.09 -4.06
C VAL A 208 -14.78 -13.37 -4.88
N ASN A 209 -15.96 -13.60 -5.45
CA ASN A 209 -16.23 -14.74 -6.33
C ASN A 209 -15.84 -16.10 -5.71
N GLY A 210 -16.03 -16.23 -4.39
CA GLY A 210 -15.72 -17.45 -3.62
C GLY A 210 -14.25 -17.62 -3.21
N ILE A 211 -13.39 -16.63 -3.48
CA ILE A 211 -11.99 -16.63 -3.05
C ILE A 211 -11.82 -15.57 -1.97
N VAL A 212 -11.18 -15.94 -0.86
CA VAL A 212 -10.76 -15.00 0.18
C VAL A 212 -9.81 -14.01 -0.48
N ALA A 213 -10.31 -12.81 -0.70
CA ALA A 213 -9.55 -11.70 -1.21
C ALA A 213 -8.71 -11.17 -0.05
N ALA A 214 -9.28 -10.41 0.86
CA ALA A 214 -8.49 -9.71 1.86
C ALA A 214 -8.94 -10.04 3.28
N THR A 215 -8.10 -9.74 4.27
CA THR A 215 -8.46 -9.75 5.68
C THR A 215 -8.24 -8.36 6.28
N SER A 216 -8.99 -8.02 7.32
CA SER A 216 -8.82 -6.76 8.03
C SER A 216 -9.13 -6.93 9.51
N GLU A 217 -8.34 -6.24 10.35
CA GLU A 217 -8.73 -5.94 11.72
C GLU A 217 -9.75 -4.79 11.71
N LEU A 218 -10.69 -4.85 12.64
CA LEU A 218 -11.66 -3.78 12.80
C LEU A 218 -11.08 -2.71 13.72
N GLY A 219 -11.30 -1.44 13.38
CA GLY A 219 -11.05 -0.36 14.34
C GLY A 219 -12.06 -0.37 15.50
N ASP A 220 -11.85 0.48 16.51
CA ASP A 220 -12.62 0.49 17.77
C ASP A 220 -14.14 0.56 17.59
N ALA A 221 -14.63 1.17 16.50
CA ALA A 221 -16.05 1.30 16.18
C ALA A 221 -16.48 0.36 15.04
N GLY A 222 -15.75 -0.74 14.81
CA GLY A 222 -16.05 -1.74 13.78
C GLY A 222 -15.73 -1.31 12.35
N GLN A 223 -15.03 -0.20 12.14
CA GLN A 223 -14.70 0.29 10.80
C GLN A 223 -13.62 -0.57 10.13
N PHE A 224 -13.75 -0.73 8.82
CA PHE A 224 -12.72 -1.34 7.96
C PHE A 224 -12.57 -0.55 6.66
N ASP A 225 -11.38 -0.66 6.09
CA ASP A 225 -11.05 -0.13 4.77
C ASP A 225 -10.09 -1.13 4.11
N VAL A 226 -10.52 -1.69 2.99
CA VAL A 226 -9.82 -2.76 2.31
C VAL A 226 -9.81 -2.51 0.80
N MET A 227 -8.78 -2.96 0.11
CA MET A 227 -8.75 -3.05 -1.34
C MET A 227 -8.77 -4.53 -1.70
N LEU A 228 -9.64 -4.83 -2.64
CA LEU A 228 -9.82 -6.12 -3.25
C LEU A 228 -8.91 -6.21 -4.48
N PRO A 229 -8.39 -7.40 -4.80
CA PRO A 229 -7.51 -7.62 -5.94
C PRO A 229 -8.30 -7.43 -7.21
N GLU A 230 -7.70 -6.74 -8.16
CA GLU A 230 -8.24 -6.65 -9.51
C GLU A 230 -8.31 -8.03 -10.18
N GLU A 231 -7.35 -8.90 -9.89
CA GLU A 231 -7.22 -10.22 -10.50
C GLU A 231 -8.34 -11.20 -10.10
N LEU A 232 -9.05 -10.90 -9.01
CA LEU A 232 -10.22 -11.68 -8.56
C LEU A 232 -11.53 -11.15 -9.14
N LEU A 233 -11.52 -9.98 -9.79
CA LEU A 233 -12.68 -9.42 -10.46
C LEU A 233 -12.85 -10.03 -11.86
N VAL A 234 -14.09 -10.18 -12.26
CA VAL A 234 -14.48 -10.58 -13.62
C VAL A 234 -15.29 -9.48 -14.28
N GLU A 235 -15.30 -9.46 -15.61
CA GLU A 235 -16.18 -8.59 -16.39
C GLU A 235 -17.65 -8.83 -16.00
N GLY A 236 -18.38 -7.77 -15.69
CA GLY A 236 -19.76 -7.81 -15.19
C GLY A 236 -19.85 -7.98 -13.67
N GLY A 237 -20.77 -8.84 -13.21
CA GLY A 237 -21.14 -8.95 -11.80
C GLY A 237 -20.16 -9.77 -10.96
N ASN A 238 -19.75 -9.19 -9.84
CA ASN A 238 -18.83 -9.79 -8.88
C ASN A 238 -19.53 -9.98 -7.53
N ARG A 239 -19.47 -11.19 -7.00
CA ARG A 239 -20.06 -11.51 -5.70
C ARG A 239 -19.10 -11.15 -4.58
N ILE A 240 -19.52 -10.25 -3.71
CA ILE A 240 -18.78 -9.85 -2.52
C ILE A 240 -19.43 -10.45 -1.29
N GLN A 241 -18.65 -11.09 -0.43
CA GLN A 241 -19.10 -11.61 0.87
C GLN A 241 -18.12 -11.19 1.97
N ILE A 242 -18.61 -11.14 3.20
CA ILE A 242 -17.78 -10.87 4.38
C ILE A 242 -17.95 -12.04 5.36
N LEU A 243 -16.83 -12.49 5.91
CA LEU A 243 -16.76 -13.50 6.96
C LEU A 243 -16.21 -12.84 8.22
N ALA A 244 -16.78 -13.15 9.37
CA ALA A 244 -16.29 -12.70 10.67
C ALA A 244 -15.63 -13.87 11.39
N GLN A 245 -14.50 -13.59 12.04
CA GLN A 245 -13.78 -14.57 12.83
C GLN A 245 -13.77 -14.20 14.30
N HIS A 246 -14.08 -15.20 15.12
CA HIS A 246 -14.06 -15.11 16.57
C HIS A 246 -12.71 -15.55 17.13
N PRO A 247 -12.29 -15.05 18.31
CA PRO A 247 -11.05 -15.45 18.97
C PRO A 247 -10.90 -16.96 19.24
N ASN A 248 -12.02 -17.68 19.33
CA ASN A 248 -12.05 -19.14 19.51
C ASN A 248 -11.83 -19.94 18.22
N GLY A 249 -11.52 -19.27 17.10
CA GLY A 249 -11.31 -19.88 15.79
C GLY A 249 -12.60 -20.30 15.06
N THR A 250 -13.77 -19.87 15.53
CA THR A 250 -15.01 -20.07 14.77
C THR A 250 -15.25 -18.94 13.79
N CYS A 251 -15.92 -19.26 12.68
CA CYS A 251 -16.25 -18.32 11.61
C CYS A 251 -17.76 -18.24 11.41
N GLU A 252 -18.26 -17.05 11.07
CA GLU A 252 -19.63 -16.85 10.62
C GLU A 252 -19.72 -15.92 9.40
N GLN A 253 -20.72 -16.15 8.54
CA GLN A 253 -21.04 -15.25 7.44
C GLN A 253 -21.68 -13.98 7.98
N VAL A 254 -21.17 -12.83 7.55
CA VAL A 254 -21.69 -11.52 7.92
C VAL A 254 -22.86 -11.16 7.02
N SER A 255 -23.96 -10.74 7.62
CA SER A 255 -25.10 -10.19 6.88
C SER A 255 -24.76 -8.78 6.41
N ILE A 256 -24.90 -8.51 5.11
CA ILE A 256 -24.71 -7.15 4.57
C ILE A 256 -26.09 -6.49 4.57
N ALA A 257 -26.23 -5.40 5.33
CA ALA A 257 -27.43 -4.58 5.29
C ALA A 257 -27.44 -3.81 3.96
N ASP A 258 -28.57 -3.83 3.25
CA ASP A 258 -28.77 -3.01 2.06
C ASP A 258 -28.52 -1.54 2.40
N SER A 259 -27.44 -0.97 1.87
CA SER A 259 -27.17 0.45 1.96
C SER A 259 -27.97 1.16 0.87
N VAL A 260 -28.92 1.99 1.31
CA VAL A 260 -29.59 3.01 0.48
C VAL A 260 -28.56 4.03 -0.01
#